data_AF-A0A292QT11-F1
#
_entry.id   AF-A0A292QT11-F1
#
_cell.length_a   1.000
_cell.length_b   1.000
_cell.length_c   1.000
_cell.angle_alpha   90.00
_cell.angle_beta   90.00
_cell.angle_gamma   90.00
#
_symmetry.space_group_name_H-M   'P 1'
#
loop_
_entity.id
_entity.type
_entity.pdbx_description
1 polymer ?
#
loop_
_entity_poly.entity_id
_entity_poly.type
_entity_poly.pdbx_seq_one_letter_code
_entity_poly.pdbx_strand_id
1 'polypeptide(L)'
;MWFWKLRLVLERISLMIEKDRTEEIASTHLGKRVEMCDQYNPNLLVAVPRIDNRRHYNIDNNNLPFEGWDIWHAYEFSALTENGLPVTRLLKIKYNCTSEFIIESKSLKLYLNSYNMTRLGENISECLNICKEKIEKDLSDKLKTNVTVKFLDNDIKKIEIFQQFRNILNFVDENSLKINHFKESPELLEAEDNNQKSEHRIMFDSLRSNCRVTHQPDFGDVFIYYKSKKHIKEHSLVKYLCSFRSEYHFHEECCEMIYKRLYDLLDKDDELFVSALYTRRGGIDICPTRWSKNFTPKEVADLIDTSKYARCGIKQ
;
A
#
# COMPACT_ATOMS: atom_id res chain seq x y z
N MET A 1 6.59 -14.50 37.61
CA MET A 1 5.90 -15.24 36.52
C MET A 1 4.46 -14.76 36.27
N TRP A 2 3.66 -14.44 37.30
CA TRP A 2 2.28 -13.93 37.15
C TRP A 2 2.16 -12.53 36.51
N PHE A 3 3.02 -11.57 36.90
CA PHE A 3 3.03 -10.22 36.34
C PHE A 3 3.28 -10.17 34.82
N TRP A 4 4.13 -11.07 34.31
CA TRP A 4 4.42 -11.17 32.86
C TRP A 4 3.22 -11.71 32.07
N LYS A 5 2.51 -12.71 32.61
CA LYS A 5 1.26 -13.21 32.00
C LYS A 5 0.16 -12.14 32.00
N LEU A 6 0.02 -11.39 33.10
CA LEU A 6 -0.98 -10.32 33.18
C LEU A 6 -0.68 -9.18 32.20
N ARG A 7 0.60 -8.80 32.04
CA ARG A 7 1.04 -7.80 31.06
C ARG A 7 0.74 -8.23 29.62
N LEU A 8 1.07 -9.47 29.26
CA LEU A 8 0.78 -10.01 27.93
C LEU A 8 -0.74 -10.09 27.63
N VAL A 9 -1.55 -10.37 28.64
CA VAL A 9 -3.02 -10.37 28.51
C VAL A 9 -3.55 -8.95 28.32
N LEU A 10 -3.07 -7.97 29.09
CA LEU A 10 -3.47 -6.57 28.93
C LEU A 10 -3.02 -5.98 27.59
N GLU A 11 -1.81 -6.31 27.13
CA GLU A 11 -1.31 -5.93 25.80
C GLU A 11 -2.19 -6.53 24.69
N ARG A 12 -2.59 -7.81 24.81
CA ARG A 12 -3.52 -8.44 23.85
C ARG A 12 -4.91 -7.80 23.86
N ILE A 13 -5.46 -7.48 25.03
CA ILE A 13 -6.76 -6.81 25.15
C ILE A 13 -6.70 -5.41 24.52
N SER A 14 -5.63 -4.66 24.77
CA SER A 14 -5.41 -3.34 24.17
C SER A 14 -5.37 -3.40 22.64
N LEU A 15 -4.64 -4.39 22.09
CA LEU A 15 -4.55 -4.60 20.64
C LEU A 15 -5.91 -4.98 20.02
N MET A 16 -6.72 -5.79 20.72
CA MET A 16 -8.06 -6.14 20.26
C MET A 16 -9.01 -4.91 20.24
N ILE A 17 -8.99 -4.09 21.29
CA ILE A 17 -9.80 -2.86 21.36
C ILE A 17 -9.40 -1.87 20.27
N GLU A 18 -8.11 -1.72 20.00
CA GLU A 18 -7.60 -0.85 18.93
C GLU A 18 -8.04 -1.37 17.56
N LYS A 19 -7.94 -2.69 17.32
CA LYS A 19 -8.42 -3.32 16.08
C LYS A 19 -9.91 -3.05 15.81
N ASP A 20 -10.75 -3.21 16.83
CA ASP A 20 -12.19 -2.95 16.72
C ASP A 20 -12.46 -1.46 16.38
N ARG A 21 -11.69 -0.54 16.97
CA ARG A 21 -11.80 0.90 16.67
C ARG A 21 -11.35 1.24 15.25
N THR A 22 -10.25 0.66 14.77
CA THR A 22 -9.79 0.82 13.37
C THR A 22 -10.88 0.38 12.40
N GLU A 23 -11.50 -0.78 12.66
CA GLU A 23 -12.58 -1.32 11.85
C GLU A 23 -13.84 -0.44 11.89
N GLU A 24 -14.19 0.11 13.05
CA GLU A 24 -15.29 1.08 13.19
C GLU A 24 -15.06 2.34 12.35
N ILE A 25 -13.87 2.95 12.47
CA ILE A 25 -13.49 4.14 11.69
C ILE A 25 -13.55 3.84 10.19
N ALA A 26 -12.91 2.75 9.76
CA ALA A 26 -12.84 2.38 8.35
C ALA A 26 -14.22 2.00 7.76
N SER A 27 -15.15 1.56 8.60
CA SER A 27 -16.52 1.20 8.21
C SER A 27 -17.47 2.40 8.11
N THR A 28 -16.99 3.64 8.29
CA THR A 28 -17.81 4.88 8.30
C THR A 28 -18.85 4.94 7.18
N HIS A 29 -18.48 4.52 5.96
CA HIS A 29 -19.31 4.57 4.75
C HIS A 29 -19.84 3.20 4.27
N LEU A 30 -19.63 2.11 5.01
CA LEU A 30 -20.14 0.79 4.65
C LEU A 30 -21.65 0.68 4.85
N GLY A 31 -22.33 -0.02 3.95
CA GLY A 31 -23.78 -0.31 4.04
C GLY A 31 -24.71 0.91 3.95
N LYS A 32 -24.17 2.13 4.04
CA LYS A 32 -24.92 3.38 3.91
C LYS A 32 -25.09 3.73 2.43
N ARG A 33 -26.33 4.04 2.03
CA ARG A 33 -26.55 4.87 0.83
C ARG A 33 -25.99 6.25 1.14
N VAL A 34 -24.74 6.48 0.75
CA VAL A 34 -24.22 7.84 0.67
C VAL A 34 -24.91 8.45 -0.55
N GLU A 35 -25.81 9.40 -0.33
CA GLU A 35 -26.42 10.16 -1.43
C GLU A 35 -25.30 10.75 -2.29
N MET A 36 -25.47 10.70 -3.62
CA MET A 36 -24.47 11.28 -4.52
C MET A 36 -24.34 12.76 -4.18
N CYS A 37 -23.14 13.15 -3.74
CA CYS A 37 -22.85 14.52 -3.42
C CYS A 37 -22.50 15.22 -4.73
N ASP A 38 -23.40 16.06 -5.23
CA ASP A 38 -23.20 16.83 -6.45
C ASP A 38 -22.28 18.05 -6.24
N GLN A 39 -21.63 18.14 -5.08
CA GLN A 39 -20.75 19.23 -4.68
C GLN A 39 -19.51 18.69 -3.97
N TYR A 40 -18.39 19.37 -4.17
CA TYR A 40 -17.12 19.07 -3.53
C TYR A 40 -17.27 18.99 -2.00
N ASN A 41 -16.81 17.88 -1.42
CA ASN A 41 -16.97 17.60 0.00
C ASN A 41 -15.73 16.91 0.61
N PRO A 42 -14.82 17.65 1.27
CA PRO A 42 -13.62 17.10 1.91
C PRO A 42 -13.91 16.29 3.18
N ASN A 43 -15.10 16.41 3.76
CA ASN A 43 -15.47 15.69 4.98
C ASN A 43 -15.69 14.20 4.74
N LEU A 44 -15.80 13.77 3.48
CA LEU A 44 -15.92 12.36 3.11
C LEU A 44 -14.66 11.55 3.42
N LEU A 45 -13.48 12.20 3.47
CA LEU A 45 -12.20 11.55 3.73
C LEU A 45 -12.11 10.97 5.14
N VAL A 46 -11.86 9.68 5.21
CA VAL A 46 -11.64 8.91 6.44
C VAL A 46 -10.16 8.58 6.56
N ALA A 47 -9.54 9.09 7.61
CA ALA A 47 -8.15 8.81 7.96
C ALA A 47 -8.08 7.69 8.99
N VAL A 48 -7.22 6.70 8.75
CA VAL A 48 -7.01 5.54 9.61
C VAL A 48 -5.60 5.59 10.19
N PRO A 49 -5.41 5.50 11.52
CA PRO A 49 -4.07 5.59 12.11
C PRO A 49 -3.18 4.42 11.70
N ARG A 50 -1.94 4.70 11.26
CA ARG A 50 -0.99 3.61 10.94
C ARG A 50 -0.53 2.84 12.17
N ILE A 51 -0.50 3.52 13.31
CA ILE A 51 0.05 2.98 14.56
C ILE A 51 -0.71 1.73 15.00
N ASP A 52 -2.02 1.67 14.75
CA ASP A 52 -2.89 0.57 15.15
C ASP A 52 -2.36 -0.75 14.58
N ASN A 53 -2.03 -0.79 13.29
CA ASN A 53 -1.43 -1.98 12.69
C ASN A 53 0.05 -2.15 13.07
N ARG A 54 0.84 -1.07 13.02
CA ARG A 54 2.29 -1.12 13.25
C ARG A 54 2.69 -1.71 14.61
N ARG A 55 1.92 -1.45 15.66
CA ARG A 55 2.15 -2.01 17.00
C ARG A 55 2.12 -3.54 17.02
N HIS A 56 1.25 -4.17 16.24
CA HIS A 56 1.15 -5.63 16.15
C HIS A 56 2.44 -6.29 15.66
N TYR A 57 3.25 -5.54 14.89
CA TYR A 57 4.51 -6.00 14.31
C TYR A 57 5.73 -5.38 14.98
N ASN A 58 5.56 -4.76 16.16
CA ASN A 58 6.62 -4.05 16.87
C ASN A 58 7.33 -2.97 16.00
N ILE A 59 6.55 -2.25 15.18
CA ILE A 59 7.04 -1.12 14.40
C ILE A 59 6.74 0.16 15.19
N ASP A 60 7.80 0.92 15.50
CA ASP A 60 7.69 2.22 16.16
C ASP A 60 7.56 3.34 15.10
N ASN A 61 6.50 4.13 15.17
CA ASN A 61 6.27 5.27 14.28
C ASN A 61 7.38 6.32 14.36
N ASN A 62 8.02 6.48 15.52
CA ASN A 62 9.10 7.46 15.70
C ASN A 62 10.45 6.94 15.21
N ASN A 63 10.56 5.63 14.99
CA ASN A 63 11.80 4.99 14.55
C ASN A 63 11.48 3.82 13.60
N LEU A 64 10.95 4.15 12.43
CA LEU A 64 10.60 3.15 11.42
C LEU A 64 11.85 2.35 10.99
N PRO A 65 11.73 1.02 10.79
CA PRO A 65 12.81 0.19 10.25
C PRO A 65 12.99 0.36 8.73
N PHE A 66 12.19 1.23 8.11
CA PHE A 66 12.16 1.49 6.68
C PHE A 66 11.93 2.98 6.37
N GLU A 67 12.28 3.36 5.16
CA GLU A 67 11.71 4.49 4.44
C GLU A 67 10.69 3.98 3.42
N GLY A 68 9.84 4.85 2.88
CA GLY A 68 8.77 4.38 2.01
C GLY A 68 7.83 5.46 1.49
N TRP A 69 7.03 5.05 0.51
CA TRP A 69 5.94 5.83 -0.06
C TRP A 69 4.71 4.95 -0.26
N ASP A 70 3.54 5.56 -0.17
CA ASP A 70 2.30 4.98 -0.68
C ASP A 70 1.92 5.76 -1.94
N ILE A 71 1.83 5.04 -3.06
CA ILE A 71 1.49 5.60 -4.37
C ILE A 71 0.12 5.08 -4.75
N TRP A 72 -0.76 5.97 -5.19
CA TRP A 72 -2.12 5.63 -5.58
C TRP A 72 -2.39 6.12 -6.99
N HIS A 73 -3.18 5.36 -7.76
CA HIS A 73 -3.72 5.80 -9.03
C HIS A 73 -5.25 5.75 -8.97
N ALA A 74 -5.90 6.91 -9.14
CA ALA A 74 -7.34 7.01 -9.31
C ALA A 74 -7.64 7.22 -10.80
N TYR A 75 -8.27 6.23 -11.42
CA TYR A 75 -8.49 6.16 -12.86
C TYR A 75 -9.77 6.88 -13.32
N GLU A 76 -10.62 7.28 -12.38
CA GLU A 76 -11.98 7.76 -12.63
C GLU A 76 -12.20 9.20 -12.12
N PHE A 77 -11.16 10.04 -12.04
CA PHE A 77 -11.36 11.43 -11.63
C PHE A 77 -12.12 12.23 -12.69
N SER A 78 -13.16 12.95 -12.27
CA SER A 78 -13.96 13.83 -13.12
C SER A 78 -14.36 15.11 -12.38
N ALA A 79 -14.38 16.23 -13.10
CA ALA A 79 -14.94 17.51 -12.66
C ALA A 79 -15.59 18.24 -13.83
N LEU A 80 -16.21 19.40 -13.58
CA LEU A 80 -16.72 20.29 -14.62
C LEU A 80 -15.94 21.60 -14.61
N THR A 81 -15.71 22.19 -15.78
CA THR A 81 -15.37 23.63 -15.87
C THR A 81 -16.62 24.47 -15.55
N GLU A 82 -16.46 25.78 -15.36
CA GLU A 82 -17.58 26.69 -15.07
C GLU A 82 -18.68 26.64 -16.13
N ASN A 83 -18.32 26.54 -17.41
CA ASN A 83 -19.28 26.43 -18.51
C ASN A 83 -19.94 25.04 -18.62
N GLY A 84 -19.47 24.05 -17.84
CA GLY A 84 -20.05 22.70 -17.78
C GLY A 84 -19.38 21.67 -18.66
N LEU A 85 -18.25 22.00 -19.29
CA LEU A 85 -17.44 21.02 -20.00
C LEU A 85 -16.84 20.00 -19.01
N PRO A 86 -17.06 18.68 -19.19
CA PRO A 86 -16.45 17.65 -18.36
C PRO A 86 -14.93 17.54 -18.54
N VAL A 87 -14.22 17.35 -17.43
CA VAL A 87 -12.77 17.17 -17.38
C VAL A 87 -12.46 15.88 -16.64
N THR A 88 -11.96 14.87 -17.37
CA THR A 88 -11.60 13.57 -16.82
C THR A 88 -10.11 13.29 -16.92
N ARG A 89 -9.47 12.80 -15.85
CA ARG A 89 -8.03 12.47 -15.84
C ARG A 89 -7.73 11.25 -14.96
N LEU A 90 -6.59 10.60 -15.22
CA LEU A 90 -5.98 9.70 -14.25
C LEU A 90 -5.23 10.56 -13.23
N LEU A 91 -5.52 10.38 -11.95
CA LEU A 91 -4.86 11.08 -10.86
C LEU A 91 -3.84 10.16 -10.18
N LYS A 92 -2.56 10.55 -10.19
CA LYS A 92 -1.51 9.91 -9.41
C LYS A 92 -1.31 10.69 -8.10
N ILE A 93 -1.32 9.99 -6.98
CA ILE A 93 -1.16 10.55 -5.63
C ILE A 93 0.04 9.85 -4.99
N LYS A 94 0.88 10.59 -4.27
CA LYS A 94 1.92 10.00 -3.43
C LYS A 94 2.05 10.71 -2.10
N TYR A 95 2.37 9.96 -1.07
CA TYR A 95 2.70 10.49 0.25
C TYR A 95 3.64 9.54 1.00
N ASN A 96 4.42 10.09 1.92
CA ASN A 96 5.47 9.34 2.60
C ASN A 96 4.86 8.37 3.64
N CYS A 97 5.47 7.19 3.81
CA CYS A 97 5.03 6.23 4.81
C CYS A 97 5.22 6.73 6.26
N THR A 98 5.93 7.82 6.50
CA THR A 98 6.02 8.49 7.81
C THR A 98 4.74 9.21 8.23
N SER A 99 3.74 9.32 7.35
CA SER A 99 2.45 9.92 7.69
C SER A 99 1.80 9.23 8.90
N GLU A 100 1.08 9.99 9.72
CA GLU A 100 0.43 9.46 10.92
C GLU A 100 -0.75 8.55 10.56
N PHE A 101 -1.42 8.85 9.45
CA PHE A 101 -2.59 8.13 8.95
C PHE A 101 -2.37 7.57 7.54
N ILE A 102 -3.22 6.62 7.14
CA ILE A 102 -3.56 6.29 5.75
C ILE A 102 -4.98 6.77 5.45
N ILE A 103 -5.36 6.86 4.17
CA ILE A 103 -6.75 7.11 3.77
C ILE A 103 -7.46 5.79 3.46
N GLU A 104 -8.68 5.61 3.96
CA GLU A 104 -9.52 4.48 3.59
C GLU A 104 -10.00 4.65 2.12
N SER A 105 -9.78 3.64 1.28
CA SER A 105 -9.89 3.77 -0.18
C SER A 105 -11.30 4.06 -0.69
N LYS A 106 -12.35 3.54 -0.03
CA LYS A 106 -13.73 3.89 -0.37
C LYS A 106 -14.03 5.35 -0.06
N SER A 107 -13.53 5.87 1.06
CA SER A 107 -13.66 7.28 1.43
C SER A 107 -12.97 8.20 0.42
N LEU A 108 -11.78 7.81 -0.08
CA LEU A 108 -11.10 8.53 -1.16
C LEU A 108 -11.94 8.52 -2.43
N LYS A 109 -12.52 7.38 -2.80
CA LYS A 109 -13.42 7.30 -3.97
C LYS A 109 -14.62 8.25 -3.83
N LEU A 110 -15.29 8.26 -2.68
CA LEU A 110 -16.43 9.14 -2.44
C LEU A 110 -16.02 10.62 -2.48
N TYR A 111 -14.88 10.95 -1.90
CA TYR A 111 -14.29 12.28 -1.97
C TYR A 111 -14.02 12.71 -3.42
N LEU A 112 -13.35 11.88 -4.23
CA LEU A 112 -13.08 12.20 -5.63
C LEU A 112 -14.37 12.30 -6.45
N ASN A 113 -15.36 11.44 -6.19
CA ASN A 113 -16.67 11.51 -6.85
C ASN A 113 -17.43 12.79 -6.52
N SER A 114 -17.17 13.44 -5.38
CA SER A 114 -17.79 14.73 -5.04
C SER A 114 -17.39 15.85 -6.03
N TYR A 115 -16.30 15.67 -6.78
CA TYR A 115 -15.91 16.58 -7.85
C TYR A 115 -16.75 16.41 -9.13
N ASN A 116 -17.42 15.27 -9.35
CA ASN A 116 -18.02 14.91 -10.65
C ASN A 116 -18.96 15.98 -11.22
N MET A 117 -19.74 16.64 -10.36
CA MET A 117 -20.66 17.73 -10.72
C MET A 117 -20.19 19.12 -10.25
N THR A 118 -19.02 19.18 -9.60
CA THR A 118 -18.44 20.44 -9.12
C THR A 118 -17.84 21.21 -10.29
N ARG A 119 -18.26 22.48 -10.44
CA ARG A 119 -17.78 23.41 -11.46
C ARG A 119 -16.61 24.24 -10.93
N LEU A 120 -15.47 24.17 -11.60
CA LEU A 120 -14.22 24.82 -11.19
C LEU A 120 -13.43 25.29 -12.43
N GLY A 121 -12.98 26.54 -12.42
CA GLY A 121 -12.09 27.11 -13.44
C GLY A 121 -12.76 27.37 -14.79
N GLU A 122 -12.29 28.39 -15.49
CA GLU A 122 -12.85 28.83 -16.77
C GLU A 122 -12.51 27.87 -17.92
N ASN A 123 -11.41 27.14 -17.79
CA ASN A 123 -10.90 26.19 -18.78
C ASN A 123 -10.32 24.92 -18.12
N ILE A 124 -9.95 23.93 -18.94
CA ILE A 124 -9.45 22.62 -18.49
C ILE A 124 -8.21 22.75 -17.59
N SER A 125 -7.26 23.61 -17.97
CA SER A 125 -6.00 23.74 -17.22
C SER A 125 -6.24 24.34 -15.85
N GLU A 126 -7.05 25.39 -15.78
CA GLU A 126 -7.40 26.03 -14.51
C GLU A 126 -8.22 25.11 -13.61
N CYS A 127 -9.22 24.42 -14.17
CA CYS A 127 -10.02 23.41 -13.47
C CYS A 127 -9.13 22.37 -12.78
N LEU A 128 -8.17 21.79 -13.52
CA LEU A 128 -7.24 20.79 -12.98
C LEU A 128 -6.29 21.38 -11.94
N ASN A 129 -5.81 22.62 -12.11
CA ASN A 129 -4.96 23.26 -11.11
C ASN A 129 -5.70 23.50 -9.79
N ILE A 130 -6.93 24.01 -9.84
CA ILE A 130 -7.78 24.21 -8.65
C ILE A 130 -8.07 22.86 -7.97
N CYS A 131 -8.40 21.82 -8.74
CA CYS A 131 -8.62 20.48 -8.21
C CYS A 131 -7.36 19.93 -7.54
N LYS A 132 -6.19 20.09 -8.18
CA LYS A 132 -4.89 19.65 -7.66
C LYS A 132 -4.61 20.29 -6.30
N GLU A 133 -4.73 21.62 -6.19
CA GLU A 133 -4.48 22.35 -4.95
C GLU A 133 -5.40 21.92 -3.81
N LYS A 134 -6.70 21.75 -4.10
CA LYS A 134 -7.67 21.25 -3.11
C LYS A 134 -7.33 19.84 -2.64
N ILE A 135 -7.05 18.93 -3.56
CA ILE A 135 -6.73 17.54 -3.24
C ILE A 135 -5.44 17.43 -2.42
N GLU A 136 -4.38 18.14 -2.81
CA GLU A 136 -3.12 18.16 -2.05
C GLU A 136 -3.35 18.71 -0.65
N LYS A 137 -4.10 19.81 -0.51
CA LYS A 137 -4.42 20.39 0.79
C LYS A 137 -5.21 19.42 1.67
N ASP A 138 -6.34 18.91 1.18
CA ASP A 138 -7.25 18.09 1.98
C ASP A 138 -6.61 16.78 2.42
N LEU A 139 -5.87 16.12 1.51
CA LEU A 139 -5.16 14.90 1.83
C LEU A 139 -4.00 15.17 2.78
N SER A 140 -3.26 16.27 2.61
CA SER A 140 -2.17 16.63 3.54
C SER A 140 -2.68 16.91 4.94
N ASP A 141 -3.80 17.64 5.05
CA ASP A 141 -4.46 17.97 6.32
C ASP A 141 -4.93 16.70 7.06
N LYS A 142 -5.45 15.71 6.32
CA LYS A 142 -5.93 14.42 6.87
C LYS A 142 -4.80 13.46 7.21
N LEU A 143 -3.77 13.37 6.38
CA LEU A 143 -2.65 12.43 6.55
C LEU A 143 -1.56 12.96 7.49
N LYS A 144 -1.56 14.27 7.79
CA LYS A 144 -0.49 14.94 8.55
C LYS A 144 0.88 14.80 7.90
N THR A 145 0.92 14.85 6.57
CA THR A 145 2.14 14.84 5.77
C THR A 145 1.91 15.59 4.46
N ASN A 146 2.98 15.95 3.75
CA ASN A 146 2.86 16.53 2.43
C ASN A 146 2.42 15.46 1.42
N VAL A 147 1.32 15.74 0.73
CA VAL A 147 0.84 14.95 -0.41
C VAL A 147 1.19 15.66 -1.71
N THR A 148 1.65 14.90 -2.69
CA THR A 148 1.82 15.40 -4.06
C THR A 148 0.87 14.66 -4.97
N VAL A 149 0.16 15.40 -5.83
CA VAL A 149 -0.70 14.79 -6.84
C VAL A 149 -0.40 15.33 -8.24
N LYS A 150 -0.69 14.51 -9.25
CA LYS A 150 -0.59 14.89 -10.65
C LYS A 150 -1.71 14.25 -11.44
N PHE A 151 -2.40 15.07 -12.22
CA PHE A 151 -3.25 14.59 -13.30
C PHE A 151 -2.38 14.20 -14.49
N LEU A 152 -2.45 12.94 -14.88
CA LEU A 152 -1.73 12.40 -16.03
C LEU A 152 -2.57 12.61 -17.30
N ASP A 153 -1.90 13.05 -18.35
CA ASP A 153 -2.44 13.13 -19.71
C ASP A 153 -2.05 11.89 -20.53
N ASN A 154 -2.52 11.83 -21.77
CA ASN A 154 -2.24 10.70 -22.65
C ASN A 154 -0.78 10.67 -23.14
N ASP A 155 -0.10 11.81 -23.13
CA ASP A 155 1.28 11.96 -23.60
C ASP A 155 2.30 11.61 -22.49
N ILE A 156 1.81 11.22 -21.31
CA ILE A 156 2.63 10.82 -20.18
C ILE A 156 3.59 9.68 -20.55
N LYS A 157 4.85 9.81 -20.13
CA LYS A 157 5.83 8.74 -20.33
C LYS A 157 5.42 7.50 -19.54
N LYS A 158 5.17 6.42 -20.25
CA LYS A 158 4.92 5.08 -19.70
C LYS A 158 6.25 4.36 -19.50
N ILE A 159 6.50 3.85 -18.30
CA ILE A 159 7.72 3.14 -17.96
C ILE A 159 7.35 1.78 -17.39
N GLU A 160 7.98 0.74 -17.92
CA GLU A 160 7.91 -0.57 -17.30
C GLU A 160 8.97 -0.67 -16.20
N ILE A 161 8.53 -1.03 -14.99
CA ILE A 161 9.37 -1.18 -13.82
C ILE A 161 9.52 -2.65 -13.42
N PHE A 162 10.49 -2.94 -12.54
CA PHE A 162 10.74 -4.27 -11.99
C PHE A 162 11.14 -5.37 -13.01
N GLN A 163 11.56 -5.01 -14.21
CA GLN A 163 12.00 -5.97 -15.25
C GLN A 163 13.14 -6.92 -14.81
N GLN A 164 13.91 -6.55 -13.79
CA GLN A 164 15.01 -7.37 -13.25
C GLN A 164 14.55 -8.37 -12.18
N PHE A 165 13.29 -8.33 -11.75
CA PHE A 165 12.75 -9.24 -10.75
C PHE A 165 12.24 -10.50 -11.44
N ARG A 166 12.59 -11.67 -10.88
CA ARG A 166 12.17 -12.97 -11.43
C ARG A 166 11.09 -13.58 -10.57
N ASN A 167 10.09 -14.21 -11.19
CA ASN A 167 9.05 -14.90 -10.44
C ASN A 167 9.68 -16.01 -9.59
N ILE A 168 9.38 -16.02 -8.29
CA ILE A 168 9.85 -17.01 -7.33
C ILE A 168 9.48 -18.44 -7.75
N LEU A 169 8.36 -18.61 -8.45
CA LEU A 169 7.90 -19.89 -8.98
C LEU A 169 8.86 -20.48 -10.03
N ASN A 170 9.75 -19.68 -10.62
CA ASN A 170 10.79 -20.20 -11.52
C ASN A 170 11.92 -20.95 -10.78
N PHE A 171 11.97 -20.86 -9.46
CA PHE A 171 13.01 -21.45 -8.61
C PHE A 171 12.50 -22.57 -7.71
N VAL A 172 11.21 -22.91 -7.78
CA VAL A 172 10.59 -23.96 -6.98
C VAL A 172 9.82 -24.93 -7.87
N ASP A 173 9.86 -26.22 -7.54
CA ASP A 173 8.92 -27.18 -8.14
C ASP A 173 7.55 -27.04 -7.47
N GLU A 174 6.57 -26.56 -8.23
CA GLU A 174 5.20 -26.36 -7.78
C GLU A 174 4.55 -27.66 -7.26
N ASN A 175 4.90 -28.83 -7.81
CA ASN A 175 4.34 -30.11 -7.40
C ASN A 175 4.84 -30.56 -6.02
N SER A 176 5.98 -30.01 -5.58
CA SER A 176 6.55 -30.27 -4.26
C SER A 176 5.93 -29.39 -3.16
N LEU A 177 5.23 -28.30 -3.54
CA LEU A 177 4.66 -27.36 -2.59
C LEU A 177 3.36 -27.88 -1.97
N LYS A 178 3.33 -27.95 -0.64
CA LYS A 178 2.10 -28.12 0.14
C LYS A 178 1.81 -26.84 0.92
N ILE A 179 0.71 -26.17 0.58
CA ILE A 179 0.27 -24.92 1.19
C ILE A 179 -0.93 -25.22 2.10
N ASN A 180 -0.69 -25.27 3.41
CA ASN A 180 -1.73 -25.61 4.40
C ASN A 180 -2.09 -24.43 5.33
N HIS A 181 -1.32 -23.35 5.26
CA HIS A 181 -1.49 -22.17 6.09
C HIS A 181 -1.99 -21.01 5.23
N PHE A 182 -3.16 -20.47 5.58
CA PHE A 182 -3.79 -19.36 4.86
C PHE A 182 -4.10 -18.18 5.79
N LYS A 183 -3.47 -18.15 6.97
CA LYS A 183 -3.37 -16.98 7.85
C LYS A 183 -1.89 -16.66 8.03
N GLU A 184 -1.52 -15.40 8.22
CA GLU A 184 -0.13 -14.93 8.32
C GLU A 184 0.64 -15.80 9.32
N SER A 185 1.65 -16.51 8.80
CA SER A 185 2.41 -17.53 9.53
C SER A 185 3.90 -17.26 9.34
N PRO A 186 4.49 -16.31 10.08
CA PRO A 186 5.89 -15.92 9.91
C PRO A 186 6.88 -17.05 10.24
N GLU A 187 6.47 -18.03 11.04
CA GLU A 187 7.23 -19.23 11.36
C GLU A 187 7.52 -20.12 10.13
N LEU A 188 6.84 -19.87 9.01
CA LEU A 188 7.11 -20.56 7.74
C LEU A 188 8.37 -20.05 7.05
N LEU A 189 8.85 -18.86 7.40
CA LEU A 189 10.04 -18.28 6.79
C LEU A 189 11.31 -18.97 7.29
N GLU A 190 12.12 -19.46 6.35
CA GLU A 190 13.40 -20.07 6.62
C GLU A 190 14.50 -19.34 5.85
N ALA A 191 15.64 -19.13 6.52
CA ALA A 191 16.85 -18.65 5.88
C ALA A 191 18.04 -19.52 6.28
N GLU A 192 19.04 -19.56 5.41
CA GLU A 192 20.32 -20.22 5.65
C GLU A 192 21.47 -19.22 5.55
N ASP A 193 22.51 -19.41 6.36
CA ASP A 193 23.67 -18.54 6.36
C ASP A 193 24.64 -18.91 5.23
N ASN A 194 25.06 -17.90 4.48
CA ASN A 194 26.14 -17.97 3.50
C ASN A 194 27.37 -17.17 3.96
N ASN A 195 28.52 -17.49 3.35
CA ASN A 195 29.79 -16.81 3.66
C ASN A 195 29.85 -15.36 3.14
N GLN A 196 29.12 -15.04 2.07
CA GLN A 196 29.16 -13.75 1.39
C GLN A 196 27.75 -13.18 1.21
N LYS A 197 27.64 -11.85 1.15
CA LYS A 197 26.38 -11.19 0.82
C LYS A 197 26.04 -11.41 -0.65
N SER A 198 24.84 -11.87 -0.92
CA SER A 198 24.31 -12.08 -2.27
C SER A 198 23.08 -11.20 -2.49
N GLU A 199 22.92 -10.69 -3.72
CA GLU A 199 21.76 -9.90 -4.13
C GLU A 199 20.66 -10.80 -4.71
N HIS A 200 19.42 -10.58 -4.29
CA HIS A 200 18.25 -11.31 -4.77
C HIS A 200 17.13 -10.35 -5.17
N ARG A 201 16.51 -10.60 -6.33
CA ARG A 201 15.40 -9.83 -6.91
C ARG A 201 14.25 -10.75 -7.27
N ILE A 202 13.27 -10.83 -6.37
CA ILE A 202 12.22 -11.84 -6.38
C ILE A 202 10.86 -11.17 -6.57
N MET A 203 10.08 -11.66 -7.53
CA MET A 203 8.68 -11.32 -7.71
C MET A 203 7.82 -12.50 -7.25
N PHE A 204 6.69 -12.22 -6.61
CA PHE A 204 5.60 -13.18 -6.50
C PHE A 204 4.32 -12.52 -7.00
N ASP A 205 3.74 -13.09 -8.04
CA ASP A 205 2.67 -12.49 -8.82
C ASP A 205 1.27 -12.94 -8.35
N SER A 206 1.19 -13.58 -7.20
CA SER A 206 -0.04 -14.19 -6.69
C SER A 206 -0.32 -13.78 -5.25
N LEU A 207 0.13 -12.59 -4.85
CA LEU A 207 -0.20 -12.05 -3.54
C LEU A 207 -1.71 -11.77 -3.48
N ARG A 208 -2.37 -12.35 -2.47
CA ARG A 208 -3.79 -12.15 -2.21
C ARG A 208 -4.04 -11.99 -0.73
N SER A 209 -4.86 -11.03 -0.39
CA SER A 209 -5.41 -10.80 0.95
C SER A 209 -6.90 -10.47 0.84
N ASN A 210 -7.53 -10.02 1.93
CA ASN A 210 -8.89 -9.50 1.95
C ASN A 210 -8.90 -8.09 2.49
N CYS A 211 -9.78 -7.28 1.93
CA CYS A 211 -10.01 -5.93 2.42
C CYS A 211 -10.59 -6.01 3.83
N ARG A 212 -9.94 -5.34 4.79
CA ARG A 212 -10.39 -5.26 6.19
C ARG A 212 -11.86 -4.87 6.34
N VAL A 213 -12.33 -3.99 5.46
CA VAL A 213 -13.64 -3.36 5.55
C VAL A 213 -14.70 -4.19 4.83
N THR A 214 -14.48 -4.52 3.56
CA THR A 214 -15.50 -5.17 2.72
C THR A 214 -15.42 -6.69 2.72
N HIS A 215 -14.33 -7.26 3.26
CA HIS A 215 -13.97 -8.68 3.19
C HIS A 215 -13.79 -9.23 1.76
N GLN A 216 -13.86 -8.39 0.73
CA GLN A 216 -13.66 -8.82 -0.64
C GLN A 216 -12.15 -9.07 -0.91
N PRO A 217 -11.79 -9.97 -1.85
CA PRO A 217 -10.40 -10.35 -2.14
C PRO A 217 -9.55 -9.31 -2.87
N ASP A 218 -8.42 -8.91 -2.27
CA ASP A 218 -7.45 -8.02 -2.91
C ASP A 218 -6.36 -8.83 -3.61
N PHE A 219 -6.02 -8.45 -4.84
CA PHE A 219 -5.00 -9.13 -5.66
C PHE A 219 -3.87 -8.17 -5.98
N GLY A 220 -2.64 -8.67 -5.98
CA GLY A 220 -1.47 -7.87 -6.34
C GLY A 220 -0.23 -8.70 -6.60
N ASP A 221 0.82 -8.00 -7.00
CA ASP A 221 2.16 -8.53 -7.17
C ASP A 221 3.06 -7.96 -6.09
N VAL A 222 3.95 -8.77 -5.53
CA VAL A 222 4.96 -8.31 -4.59
C VAL A 222 6.35 -8.49 -5.16
N PHE A 223 7.16 -7.46 -5.01
CA PHE A 223 8.54 -7.37 -5.44
C PHE A 223 9.41 -7.25 -4.20
N ILE A 224 10.34 -8.17 -4.03
CA ILE A 224 11.23 -8.28 -2.87
C ILE A 224 12.66 -8.24 -3.38
N TYR A 225 13.40 -7.25 -2.91
CA TYR A 225 14.84 -7.15 -3.06
C TYR A 225 15.48 -7.37 -1.70
N TYR A 226 16.54 -8.17 -1.65
CA TYR A 226 17.41 -8.15 -0.48
C TYR A 226 18.85 -8.44 -0.85
N LYS A 227 19.76 -7.91 -0.03
CA LYS A 227 21.19 -8.22 -0.11
C LYS A 227 21.74 -8.56 1.26
N SER A 228 21.98 -9.85 1.48
CA SER A 228 22.28 -10.42 2.79
C SER A 228 23.22 -11.60 2.68
N LYS A 229 23.89 -11.94 3.79
CA LYS A 229 24.55 -13.25 3.98
C LYS A 229 23.52 -14.36 4.18
N LYS A 230 22.34 -14.03 4.69
CA LYS A 230 21.24 -14.98 4.82
C LYS A 230 20.51 -15.10 3.49
N HIS A 231 20.39 -16.33 3.00
CA HIS A 231 19.58 -16.65 1.84
C HIS A 231 18.21 -17.17 2.30
N ILE A 232 17.15 -16.48 1.90
CA ILE A 232 15.77 -16.87 2.21
C ILE A 232 15.35 -17.98 1.26
N LYS A 233 15.00 -19.15 1.80
CA LYS A 233 14.63 -20.32 0.99
C LYS A 233 13.34 -20.05 0.23
N GLU A 234 13.34 -20.30 -1.08
CA GLU A 234 12.23 -19.92 -1.96
C GLU A 234 10.93 -20.62 -1.60
N HIS A 235 10.96 -21.92 -1.30
CA HIS A 235 9.76 -22.67 -0.86
C HIS A 235 9.15 -22.09 0.43
N SER A 236 9.99 -21.60 1.35
CA SER A 236 9.57 -21.01 2.62
C SER A 236 8.88 -19.66 2.38
N LEU A 237 9.45 -18.84 1.49
CA LEU A 237 8.91 -17.54 1.11
C LEU A 237 7.59 -17.67 0.33
N VAL A 238 7.47 -18.63 -0.59
CA VAL A 238 6.18 -18.92 -1.27
C VAL A 238 5.10 -19.27 -0.26
N LYS A 239 5.38 -20.18 0.68
CA LYS A 239 4.43 -20.56 1.74
C LYS A 239 4.02 -19.36 2.59
N TYR A 240 4.98 -18.54 2.99
CA TYR A 240 4.72 -17.32 3.75
C TYR A 240 3.82 -16.35 2.97
N LEU A 241 4.12 -16.04 1.71
CA LEU A 241 3.31 -15.13 0.90
C LEU A 241 1.91 -15.68 0.62
N CYS A 242 1.77 -17.00 0.42
CA CYS A 242 0.46 -17.65 0.33
C CYS A 242 -0.34 -17.58 1.64
N SER A 243 0.31 -17.42 2.78
CA SER A 243 -0.37 -17.36 4.08
C SER A 243 -1.23 -16.10 4.26
N PHE A 244 -1.02 -15.06 3.44
CA PHE A 244 -1.84 -13.83 3.45
C PHE A 244 -3.28 -14.06 2.94
N ARG A 245 -3.58 -15.23 2.38
CA ARG A 245 -4.82 -15.48 1.62
C ARG A 245 -6.09 -15.22 2.44
N SER A 246 -6.09 -15.42 3.74
CA SER A 246 -7.24 -15.16 4.63
C SER A 246 -7.00 -14.00 5.60
N GLU A 247 -5.99 -13.18 5.33
CA GLU A 247 -5.69 -11.99 6.12
C GLU A 247 -6.58 -10.80 5.73
N TYR A 248 -6.90 -9.97 6.71
CA TYR A 248 -7.81 -8.82 6.58
C TYR A 248 -7.07 -7.52 6.87
N HIS A 249 -6.52 -6.90 5.84
CA HIS A 249 -5.59 -5.79 6.01
C HIS A 249 -5.69 -4.77 4.89
N PHE A 250 -5.21 -3.55 5.15
CA PHE A 250 -4.95 -2.59 4.08
C PHE A 250 -3.70 -2.96 3.28
N HIS A 251 -3.56 -2.45 2.07
CA HIS A 251 -2.45 -2.80 1.18
C HIS A 251 -1.12 -2.34 1.77
N GLU A 252 -1.10 -1.14 2.34
CA GLU A 252 0.02 -0.54 3.07
C GLU A 252 0.44 -1.42 4.25
N GLU A 253 -0.53 -1.91 5.03
CA GLU A 253 -0.29 -2.81 6.14
C GLU A 253 0.35 -4.12 5.65
N CYS A 254 -0.15 -4.69 4.54
CA CYS A 254 0.42 -5.91 3.95
C CYS A 254 1.88 -5.73 3.55
N CYS A 255 2.21 -4.60 2.92
CA CYS A 255 3.58 -4.29 2.56
C CYS A 255 4.50 -4.13 3.79
N GLU A 256 4.03 -3.43 4.82
CA GLU A 256 4.79 -3.25 6.07
C GLU A 256 4.97 -4.56 6.83
N MET A 257 3.96 -5.43 6.84
CA MET A 257 4.05 -6.78 7.42
C MET A 257 5.11 -7.62 6.75
N ILE A 258 5.06 -7.74 5.42
CA ILE A 258 6.04 -8.50 4.64
C ILE A 258 7.44 -7.94 4.89
N TYR A 259 7.61 -6.61 4.79
CA TYR A 259 8.90 -5.98 5.08
C TYR A 259 9.38 -6.34 6.49
N LYS A 260 8.54 -6.21 7.51
CA LYS A 260 8.94 -6.42 8.90
C LYS A 260 9.34 -7.87 9.18
N ARG A 261 8.63 -8.87 8.65
CA ARG A 261 9.01 -10.27 8.83
C ARG A 261 10.34 -10.60 8.16
N LEU A 262 10.59 -10.07 6.97
CA LEU A 262 11.86 -10.24 6.28
C LEU A 262 12.99 -9.50 7.00
N TYR A 263 12.73 -8.29 7.49
CA TYR A 263 13.67 -7.51 8.29
C TYR A 263 14.08 -8.24 9.59
N ASP A 264 13.14 -8.91 10.26
CA ASP A 264 13.43 -9.69 11.46
C ASP A 264 14.20 -10.99 11.18
N LEU A 265 14.05 -11.54 9.97
CA LEU A 265 14.76 -12.74 9.53
C LEU A 265 16.22 -12.43 9.13
N LEU A 266 16.42 -11.32 8.41
CA LEU A 266 17.71 -10.86 7.90
C LEU A 266 18.56 -10.16 8.99
N ASP A 267 19.78 -9.75 8.64
CA ASP A 267 20.61 -8.96 9.55
C ASP A 267 20.28 -7.47 9.46
N LYS A 268 20.42 -6.74 10.57
CA LYS A 268 19.99 -5.35 10.71
C LYS A 268 20.57 -4.38 9.66
N ASP A 269 21.78 -4.66 9.18
CA ASP A 269 22.51 -3.82 8.22
C ASP A 269 22.41 -4.35 6.78
N ASP A 270 21.50 -5.28 6.52
CA ASP A 270 21.20 -5.74 5.17
C ASP A 270 20.36 -4.73 4.39
N GLU A 271 20.50 -4.78 3.08
CA GLU A 271 19.65 -4.01 2.18
C GLU A 271 18.36 -4.81 1.98
N LEU A 272 17.20 -4.17 2.14
CA LEU A 272 15.89 -4.80 1.97
C LEU A 272 14.94 -3.81 1.30
N PHE A 273 14.17 -4.28 0.33
CA PHE A 273 13.09 -3.53 -0.29
C PHE A 273 11.91 -4.44 -0.59
N VAL A 274 10.72 -3.93 -0.30
CA VAL A 274 9.45 -4.58 -0.59
C VAL A 274 8.54 -3.56 -1.26
N SER A 275 7.95 -3.92 -2.39
CA SER A 275 6.90 -3.15 -3.05
C SER A 275 5.76 -4.08 -3.41
N ALA A 276 4.53 -3.68 -3.12
CA ALA A 276 3.34 -4.39 -3.57
C ALA A 276 2.58 -3.52 -4.56
N LEU A 277 2.23 -4.06 -5.73
CA LEU A 277 1.41 -3.40 -6.73
C LEU A 277 0.07 -4.11 -6.79
N TYR A 278 -0.95 -3.55 -6.15
CA TYR A 278 -2.29 -4.13 -6.12
C TYR A 278 -3.09 -3.74 -7.35
N THR A 279 -4.01 -4.62 -7.73
CA THR A 279 -5.05 -4.36 -8.73
C THR A 279 -6.04 -3.32 -8.21
N ARG A 280 -6.67 -2.61 -9.14
CA ARG A 280 -7.62 -1.54 -8.79
C ARG A 280 -8.93 -2.09 -8.22
N ARG A 281 -9.49 -1.36 -7.25
CA ARG A 281 -10.85 -1.53 -6.75
C ARG A 281 -11.59 -0.21 -6.76
N GLY A 282 -12.81 -0.24 -7.30
CA GLY A 282 -13.60 0.96 -7.47
C GLY A 282 -12.86 2.07 -8.23
N GLY A 283 -12.03 1.72 -9.21
CA GLY A 283 -11.27 2.70 -10.00
C GLY A 283 -10.01 3.23 -9.33
N ILE A 284 -9.58 2.68 -8.20
CA ILE A 284 -8.38 3.12 -7.48
C ILE A 284 -7.45 1.94 -7.20
N ASP A 285 -6.15 2.09 -7.44
CA ASP A 285 -5.14 1.15 -6.95
C ASP A 285 -4.19 1.79 -5.92
N ILE A 286 -3.48 0.93 -5.19
CA ILE A 286 -2.53 1.31 -4.15
C ILE A 286 -1.26 0.47 -4.32
N CYS A 287 -0.13 1.17 -4.34
CA CYS A 287 1.19 0.66 -4.63
C CYS A 287 2.15 1.05 -3.49
N PRO A 288 2.05 0.44 -2.30
CA PRO A 288 2.96 0.73 -1.19
C PRO A 288 4.36 0.17 -1.45
N THR A 289 5.37 0.94 -1.06
CA THR A 289 6.78 0.53 -1.11
C THR A 289 7.53 0.90 0.17
N ARG A 290 8.39 -0.01 0.64
CA ARG A 290 9.20 0.11 1.86
C ARG A 290 10.63 -0.36 1.58
N TRP A 291 11.65 0.36 2.03
CA TRP A 291 13.05 -0.05 1.89
C TRP A 291 13.92 0.35 3.09
N SER A 292 15.09 -0.29 3.21
CA SER A 292 16.06 -0.05 4.28
C SER A 292 16.79 1.29 4.11
N LYS A 293 16.99 2.02 5.22
CA LYS A 293 17.61 3.37 5.23
C LYS A 293 19.04 3.45 4.66
N ASN A 294 19.74 2.33 4.57
CA ASN A 294 21.10 2.20 4.02
C ASN A 294 21.13 1.98 2.51
N PHE A 295 19.97 1.97 1.84
CA PHE A 295 19.82 1.64 0.43
C PHE A 295 18.76 2.53 -0.21
N THR A 296 18.86 2.77 -1.51
CA THR A 296 17.80 3.45 -2.28
C THR A 296 17.53 2.64 -3.55
N PRO A 297 16.37 1.97 -3.65
CA PRO A 297 16.04 1.17 -4.83
C PRO A 297 15.87 2.07 -6.07
N LYS A 298 16.49 1.70 -7.18
CA LYS A 298 16.40 2.48 -8.44
C LYS A 298 14.97 2.51 -8.98
N GLU A 299 14.24 1.42 -8.80
CA GLU A 299 12.87 1.23 -9.27
C GLU A 299 11.90 2.19 -8.57
N VAL A 300 12.20 2.58 -7.33
CA VAL A 300 11.38 3.55 -6.59
C VAL A 300 11.40 4.92 -7.26
N ALA A 301 12.52 5.32 -7.86
CA ALA A 301 12.65 6.64 -8.49
C ALA A 301 11.59 6.85 -9.59
N ASP A 302 11.37 5.85 -10.45
CA ASP A 302 10.34 5.91 -11.48
C ASP A 302 8.93 5.75 -10.91
N LEU A 303 8.76 4.91 -9.87
CA LEU A 303 7.46 4.69 -9.24
C LEU A 303 6.93 5.98 -8.56
N ILE A 304 7.78 6.72 -7.86
CA ILE A 304 7.39 7.95 -7.14
C ILE A 304 7.41 9.20 -8.03
N ASP A 305 7.95 9.12 -9.23
CA ASP A 305 7.96 10.25 -10.16
C ASP A 305 6.54 10.51 -10.67
N THR A 306 5.94 11.62 -10.23
CA THR A 306 4.56 11.97 -10.59
C THR A 306 4.41 12.36 -12.06
N SER A 307 5.52 12.60 -12.79
CA SER A 307 5.53 12.89 -14.23
C SER A 307 5.61 11.63 -15.11
N LYS A 308 5.57 10.44 -14.51
CA LYS A 308 5.62 9.16 -15.22
C LYS A 308 4.50 8.24 -14.76
N TYR A 309 4.02 7.43 -15.70
CA TYR A 309 3.16 6.30 -15.41
C TYR A 309 4.00 5.01 -15.41
N ALA A 310 4.42 4.59 -14.22
CA ALA A 310 5.30 3.44 -14.00
C ALA A 310 4.48 2.21 -13.55
N ARG A 311 4.53 1.11 -14.32
CA ARG A 311 3.73 -0.12 -14.07
C ARG A 311 4.51 -1.39 -14.45
N CYS A 312 4.02 -2.57 -14.03
CA CYS A 312 4.62 -3.86 -14.34
C CYS A 312 3.57 -4.89 -14.78
N GLY A 313 3.73 -5.47 -15.97
CA GLY A 313 2.83 -6.54 -16.43
C GLY A 313 1.37 -6.11 -16.68
N ILE A 314 0.52 -7.11 -16.96
CA ILE A 314 -0.85 -6.90 -17.44
C ILE A 314 -1.89 -6.63 -16.35
N LYS A 315 -1.63 -7.02 -15.10
CA LYS A 315 -2.57 -6.88 -13.98
C LYS A 315 -2.75 -5.42 -13.53
N GLN A 316 -1.83 -4.57 -13.96
CA GLN A 316 -1.57 -3.27 -13.37
C GLN A 316 -1.87 -2.13 -14.33
#